data_AF-A0A350PDF8-F1
#
_entry.id   AF-A0A350PDF8-F1
#
_cell.length_a   1.000
_cell.length_b   1.000
_cell.length_c   1.000
_cell.angle_alpha   90.00
_cell.angle_beta   90.00
_cell.angle_gamma   90.00
#
_symmetry.space_group_name_H-M   'P 1'
#
loop_
_entity.id
_entity.type
_entity.pdbx_description
1 polymer ?
#
loop_
_entity_poly.entity_id
_entity_poly.type
_entity_poly.pdbx_seq_one_letter_code
_entity_poly.pdbx_strand_id
1 'polypeptide(L)'
;MNNERELRESIRSVVKAVKKKRLNEEKDLRIIIQKMIDHELYSLNERQVSDVDPSPNKSTGINVLEDLLKNIITVLETDYKIMTTSEEQRKSFRSHVVNAIVNTLKPVEINNDATAVNEDIEIELGDEEDPDQDKFIDIRSDAEKKADEKPEDPLADFGIEGEDETGRNMAYNSFKKIETSVVNSYELLSAEEDKELFHDYLIANVKLYFDKFETELAGTVEEPTNQAYNTASSGEDNLEEPTDDEIDLGL
;
A
#
# COMPACT_ATOMS: atom_id res chain seq x y z
N MET A 1 74.19 5.81 31.12
CA MET A 1 72.82 6.31 31.37
C MET A 1 72.24 7.17 30.23
N ASN A 2 73.05 7.89 29.43
CA ASN A 2 72.52 8.76 28.37
C ASN A 2 71.83 8.04 27.19
N ASN A 3 72.36 6.90 26.74
CA ASN A 3 71.83 6.19 25.56
C ASN A 3 70.38 5.69 25.74
N GLU A 4 69.96 5.35 26.96
CA GLU A 4 68.57 4.91 27.19
C GLU A 4 67.56 6.08 27.15
N ARG A 5 67.98 7.28 27.55
CA ARG A 5 67.14 8.49 27.43
C ARG A 5 66.88 8.83 25.97
N GLU A 6 67.93 8.83 25.15
CA GLU A 6 67.84 9.08 23.71
C GLU A 6 66.97 8.04 23.01
N LEU A 7 67.13 6.75 23.36
CA LEU A 7 66.30 5.67 22.82
C LEU A 7 64.82 5.84 23.18
N ARG A 8 64.51 6.20 24.43
CA ARG A 8 63.12 6.44 24.89
C ARG A 8 62.48 7.65 24.22
N GLU A 9 63.24 8.69 23.91
CA GLU A 9 62.76 9.87 23.18
C GLU A 9 62.48 9.52 21.71
N SER A 10 63.38 8.77 21.07
CA SER A 10 63.18 8.27 19.70
C SER A 10 61.94 7.36 19.59
N ILE A 11 61.79 6.40 20.51
CA ILE A 11 60.60 5.53 20.56
C ILE A 11 59.32 6.34 20.76
N ARG A 12 59.31 7.33 21.66
CA ARG A 12 58.13 8.21 21.85
C ARG A 12 57.79 9.02 20.61
N SER A 13 58.79 9.49 19.88
CA SER A 13 58.61 10.21 18.61
C SER A 13 57.94 9.30 17.57
N VAL A 14 58.45 8.08 17.39
CA VAL A 14 57.90 7.09 16.46
C VAL A 14 56.47 6.69 16.83
N VAL A 15 56.20 6.42 18.11
CA VAL A 15 54.85 6.07 18.59
C VAL A 15 53.86 7.21 18.33
N LYS A 16 54.25 8.47 18.56
CA LYS A 16 53.43 9.64 18.25
C LYS A 16 53.16 9.76 16.74
N ALA A 17 54.17 9.55 15.91
CA ALA A 17 54.02 9.59 14.46
C ALA A 17 53.05 8.52 13.95
N VAL A 18 53.18 7.28 14.43
CA VAL A 18 52.29 6.16 14.09
C VAL A 18 50.85 6.46 14.55
N LYS A 19 50.66 6.96 15.77
CA LYS A 19 49.32 7.32 16.28
C LYS A 19 48.67 8.43 15.46
N LYS A 20 49.44 9.45 15.06
CA LYS A 20 48.94 10.54 14.20
C LYS A 20 48.59 10.05 12.80
N LYS A 21 49.39 9.14 12.23
CA LYS A 21 49.12 8.53 10.93
C LYS A 21 47.81 7.74 10.96
N ARG A 22 47.62 6.87 11.97
CA ARG A 22 46.36 6.10 12.13
C ARG A 22 45.14 7.00 12.31
N LEU A 23 45.28 8.10 13.07
CA LEU A 23 44.21 9.08 13.25
C LEU A 23 43.81 9.76 11.92
N ASN A 24 44.78 10.07 11.07
CA ASN A 24 44.51 10.67 9.75
C ASN A 24 43.82 9.65 8.82
N GLU A 25 44.33 8.42 8.76
CA GLU A 25 43.73 7.34 7.98
C GLU A 25 42.26 7.06 8.39
N GLU A 26 41.97 7.09 9.70
CA GLU A 26 40.59 6.95 10.20
C GLU A 26 39.68 8.11 9.76
N LYS A 27 40.20 9.35 9.78
CA LYS A 27 39.44 10.52 9.31
C LYS A 27 39.13 10.41 7.82
N ASP A 28 40.10 10.00 7.01
CA ASP A 28 39.92 9.83 5.58
C ASP A 28 38.89 8.72 5.29
N LEU A 29 38.98 7.59 6.00
CA LEU A 29 37.99 6.51 5.92
C LEU A 29 36.59 6.98 6.33
N ARG A 30 36.48 7.76 7.41
CA ARG A 30 35.19 8.32 7.87
C ARG A 30 34.55 9.22 6.81
N ILE A 31 35.34 10.06 6.14
CA ILE A 31 34.86 10.92 5.06
C ILE A 31 34.37 10.09 3.88
N ILE A 32 35.08 9.02 3.52
CA ILE A 32 34.66 8.12 2.43
C ILE A 32 33.35 7.41 2.80
N ILE A 33 33.25 6.89 4.02
CA ILE A 33 32.03 6.22 4.51
C ILE A 33 30.86 7.20 4.55
N GLN A 34 31.07 8.45 5.01
CA GLN A 34 30.03 9.49 4.96
C GLN A 34 29.59 9.75 3.53
N LYS A 35 30.51 9.91 2.58
CA LYS A 35 30.16 10.08 1.16
C LYS A 35 29.39 8.88 0.58
N MET A 36 29.74 7.65 0.97
CA MET A 36 28.99 6.46 0.56
C MET A 36 27.59 6.45 1.17
N ILE A 37 27.45 6.73 2.45
CA ILE A 37 26.15 6.81 3.13
C ILE A 37 25.30 7.93 2.53
N ASP A 38 25.87 9.11 2.26
CA ASP A 38 25.18 10.24 1.64
C ASP A 38 24.73 9.88 0.21
N HIS A 39 25.54 9.14 -0.55
CA HIS A 39 25.17 8.65 -1.88
C HIS A 39 24.05 7.61 -1.83
N GLU A 40 24.13 6.65 -0.90
CA GLU A 40 23.07 5.65 -0.70
C GLU A 40 21.78 6.31 -0.21
N LEU A 41 21.84 7.25 0.72
CA LEU A 41 20.69 8.03 1.18
C LEU A 41 20.12 8.91 0.07
N TYR A 42 20.97 9.52 -0.76
CA TYR A 42 20.52 10.28 -1.92
C TYR A 42 19.81 9.39 -2.94
N SER A 43 20.37 8.21 -3.25
CA SER A 43 19.75 7.21 -4.13
C SER A 43 18.44 6.64 -3.57
N LEU A 44 18.34 6.47 -2.25
CA LEU A 44 17.11 6.04 -1.57
C LEU A 44 16.06 7.16 -1.51
N ASN A 45 16.47 8.42 -1.39
CA ASN A 45 15.56 9.57 -1.43
C ASN A 45 15.08 9.88 -2.86
N GLU A 46 15.89 9.65 -3.90
CA GLU A 46 15.44 9.66 -5.30
C GLU A 46 14.33 8.61 -5.54
N ARG A 47 14.30 7.51 -4.77
CA ARG A 47 13.17 6.55 -4.77
C ARG A 47 11.95 7.02 -3.99
N GLN A 48 12.04 8.10 -3.20
CA GLN A 48 10.94 8.58 -2.34
C GLN A 48 10.37 9.94 -2.72
N VAL A 49 11.06 10.79 -3.49
CA VAL A 49 10.48 12.04 -4.00
C VAL A 49 11.28 12.54 -5.20
N SER A 50 10.81 12.24 -6.39
CA SER A 50 11.04 13.06 -7.57
C SER A 50 9.96 12.74 -8.59
N ASP A 51 9.19 13.76 -8.93
CA ASP A 51 8.21 13.88 -10.02
C ASP A 51 8.90 13.76 -11.40
N VAL A 52 9.83 12.82 -11.52
CA VAL A 52 10.59 12.50 -12.73
C VAL A 52 9.98 11.22 -13.26
N ASP A 53 9.20 11.40 -14.32
CA ASP A 53 8.67 10.34 -15.18
C ASP A 53 9.66 9.17 -15.25
N PRO A 54 9.38 8.04 -14.56
CA PRO A 54 10.32 6.94 -14.50
C PRO A 54 10.60 6.49 -15.93
N SER A 55 11.89 6.32 -16.25
CA SER A 55 12.28 5.86 -17.57
C SER A 55 11.50 4.56 -17.87
N PRO A 56 10.81 4.46 -19.02
CA PRO A 56 9.88 3.37 -19.27
C PRO A 56 10.50 2.01 -18.98
N ASN A 57 9.81 1.19 -18.19
CA ASN A 57 10.19 -0.19 -17.94
C ASN A 57 10.17 -0.98 -19.26
N LYS A 58 10.96 -2.06 -19.32
CA LYS A 58 11.10 -2.87 -20.54
C LYS A 58 9.81 -3.58 -20.97
N SER A 59 8.89 -3.82 -20.03
CA SER A 59 7.58 -4.44 -20.31
C SER A 59 6.52 -3.35 -20.45
N THR A 60 5.77 -3.40 -21.55
CA THR A 60 4.64 -2.50 -21.80
C THR A 60 3.56 -2.72 -20.75
N GLY A 61 3.32 -3.98 -20.35
CA GLY A 61 2.39 -4.33 -19.27
C GLY A 61 2.73 -3.64 -17.96
N ILE A 62 4.01 -3.62 -17.57
CA ILE A 62 4.46 -2.96 -16.33
C ILE A 62 4.28 -1.44 -16.39
N ASN A 63 4.50 -0.79 -17.54
CA ASN A 63 4.29 0.66 -17.66
C ASN A 63 2.80 1.03 -17.56
N VAL A 64 1.93 0.27 -18.25
CA VAL A 64 0.47 0.46 -18.16
C VAL A 64 -0.02 0.19 -16.74
N LEU A 65 0.55 -0.81 -16.07
CA LEU A 65 0.27 -1.09 -14.65
C LEU A 65 0.68 0.07 -13.75
N GLU A 66 1.83 0.68 -13.98
CA GLU A 66 2.31 1.80 -13.16
C GLU A 66 1.34 2.98 -13.19
N ASP A 67 0.87 3.35 -14.39
CA ASP A 67 -0.11 4.43 -14.56
C ASP A 67 -1.48 4.08 -13.96
N LEU A 68 -1.89 2.81 -14.05
CA LEU A 68 -3.08 2.35 -13.34
C LEU A 68 -2.91 2.48 -11.82
N LEU A 69 -1.79 2.00 -11.27
CA LEU A 69 -1.51 2.00 -9.83
C LEU A 69 -1.55 3.42 -9.26
N LYS A 70 -0.95 4.42 -9.93
CA LYS A 70 -1.01 5.83 -9.49
C LYS A 70 -2.45 6.29 -9.22
N ASN A 71 -3.38 5.91 -10.10
CA ASN A 71 -4.78 6.29 -10.00
C ASN A 71 -5.53 5.45 -8.96
N ILE A 72 -5.44 4.12 -9.02
CA ILE A 72 -6.27 3.26 -8.15
C ILE A 72 -5.80 3.27 -6.70
N ILE A 73 -4.49 3.39 -6.44
CA ILE A 73 -3.93 3.39 -5.09
C ILE A 73 -4.41 4.61 -4.31
N THR A 74 -4.50 5.78 -4.96
CA THR A 74 -5.03 7.00 -4.33
C THR A 74 -6.48 6.83 -3.84
N VAL A 75 -7.31 6.18 -4.65
CA VAL A 75 -8.72 5.90 -4.30
C VAL A 75 -8.79 4.87 -3.16
N LEU A 76 -8.05 3.77 -3.29
CA LEU A 76 -8.05 2.69 -2.30
C LEU A 76 -7.48 3.15 -0.96
N GLU A 77 -6.44 3.99 -0.94
CA GLU A 77 -5.85 4.54 0.28
C GLU A 77 -6.88 5.35 1.08
N THR A 78 -7.59 6.24 0.40
CA THR A 78 -8.58 7.12 1.02
C THR A 78 -9.70 6.32 1.66
N ASP A 79 -10.27 5.37 0.91
CA ASP A 79 -11.39 4.55 1.37
C ASP A 79 -10.95 3.46 2.37
N TYR A 80 -9.67 3.06 2.38
CA TYR A 80 -9.11 2.14 3.37
C TYR A 80 -8.86 2.84 4.72
N LYS A 81 -8.21 4.02 4.70
CA LYS A 81 -7.83 4.74 5.92
C LYS A 81 -9.00 5.36 6.66
N ILE A 82 -10.14 5.60 6.01
CA ILE A 82 -11.35 6.08 6.69
C ILE A 82 -11.96 5.02 7.62
N MET A 83 -11.70 3.73 7.38
CA MET A 83 -12.18 2.63 8.24
C MET A 83 -11.32 2.50 9.50
N THR A 84 -11.67 3.27 10.52
CA THR A 84 -10.93 3.33 11.79
C THR A 84 -11.54 2.47 12.90
N THR A 85 -12.73 1.92 12.71
CA THR A 85 -13.49 1.25 13.78
C THR A 85 -12.93 -0.13 14.15
N SER A 86 -12.56 -0.97 13.18
CA SER A 86 -11.95 -2.28 13.47
C SER A 86 -10.95 -2.69 12.39
N GLU A 87 -9.96 -3.51 12.80
CA GLU A 87 -9.03 -4.16 11.87
C GLU A 87 -9.77 -5.18 10.97
N GLU A 88 -10.84 -5.79 11.48
CA GLU A 88 -11.68 -6.74 10.73
C GLU A 88 -12.35 -6.08 9.52
N GLN A 89 -12.83 -4.84 9.66
CA GLN A 89 -13.36 -4.06 8.53
C GLN A 89 -12.31 -3.86 7.43
N ARG A 90 -11.08 -3.54 7.82
CA ARG A 90 -9.96 -3.32 6.89
C ARG A 90 -9.49 -4.62 6.23
N LYS A 91 -9.45 -5.72 6.98
CA LYS A 91 -9.19 -7.06 6.45
C LYS A 91 -10.25 -7.50 5.45
N SER A 92 -11.53 -7.33 5.80
CA SER A 92 -12.65 -7.59 4.89
C SER A 92 -12.54 -6.75 3.62
N PHE A 93 -12.28 -5.45 3.74
CA PHE A 93 -12.08 -4.59 2.57
C PHE A 93 -10.98 -5.09 1.64
N ARG A 94 -9.82 -5.46 2.21
CA ARG A 94 -8.68 -6.03 1.47
C ARG A 94 -9.07 -7.31 0.74
N SER A 95 -9.73 -8.25 1.42
CA SER A 95 -10.20 -9.51 0.82
C SER A 95 -11.15 -9.26 -0.35
N HIS A 96 -12.13 -8.37 -0.17
CA HIS A 96 -13.13 -8.05 -1.19
C HIS A 96 -12.54 -7.34 -2.41
N VAL A 97 -11.67 -6.33 -2.23
CA VAL A 97 -11.04 -5.64 -3.36
C VAL A 97 -10.16 -6.59 -4.18
N VAL A 98 -9.35 -7.43 -3.52
CA VAL A 98 -8.49 -8.39 -4.22
C VAL A 98 -9.33 -9.44 -4.96
N ASN A 99 -10.38 -9.96 -4.34
CA ASN A 99 -11.28 -10.93 -4.98
C ASN A 99 -12.01 -10.31 -6.18
N ALA A 100 -12.45 -9.05 -6.05
CA ALA A 100 -13.12 -8.32 -7.13
C ALA A 100 -12.20 -8.14 -8.35
N ILE A 101 -10.94 -7.72 -8.14
CA ILE A 101 -9.96 -7.60 -9.23
C ILE A 101 -9.82 -8.93 -9.97
N VAL A 102 -9.65 -10.03 -9.23
CA VAL A 102 -9.51 -11.37 -9.82
C VAL A 102 -10.76 -11.78 -10.60
N ASN A 103 -11.95 -11.55 -10.06
CA ASN A 103 -13.20 -11.95 -10.73
C ASN A 103 -13.52 -11.09 -11.95
N THR A 104 -13.07 -9.84 -11.99
CA THR A 104 -13.24 -8.96 -13.14
C THR A 104 -12.27 -9.31 -14.29
N LEU A 105 -11.04 -9.77 -13.99
CA LEU A 105 -10.06 -10.11 -15.03
C LEU A 105 -10.25 -11.52 -15.61
N LYS A 106 -10.71 -12.49 -14.81
CA LYS A 106 -10.95 -13.88 -15.27
C LYS A 106 -11.81 -14.01 -16.55
N PRO A 107 -12.98 -13.33 -16.69
CA PRO A 107 -13.75 -13.41 -17.93
C PRO A 107 -13.01 -12.80 -19.12
N VAL A 108 -12.22 -11.74 -18.89
CA VAL A 108 -11.47 -11.04 -19.94
C VAL A 108 -10.29 -11.89 -20.42
N GLU A 109 -9.66 -12.66 -19.53
CA GLU A 109 -8.69 -13.71 -19.89
C GLU A 109 -9.32 -14.77 -20.80
N ILE A 110 -10.44 -15.37 -20.37
CA ILE A 110 -11.12 -16.45 -21.10
C ILE A 110 -11.60 -15.98 -22.49
N ASN A 111 -12.16 -14.78 -22.58
CA ASN A 111 -12.65 -14.23 -23.85
C ASN A 111 -11.49 -13.88 -24.82
N ASN A 112 -10.35 -13.42 -24.30
CA ASN A 112 -9.16 -13.17 -25.11
C ASN A 112 -8.52 -14.48 -25.61
N ASP A 113 -8.50 -15.53 -24.80
CA ASP A 113 -8.05 -16.86 -25.25
C ASP A 113 -8.99 -17.47 -26.31
N ALA A 114 -10.30 -17.29 -26.14
CA ALA A 114 -11.29 -17.75 -27.11
C ALA A 114 -11.21 -17.01 -28.46
N THR A 115 -10.78 -15.75 -28.47
CA THR A 115 -10.54 -14.99 -29.71
C THR A 115 -9.24 -15.38 -30.42
N ALA A 116 -8.30 -16.02 -29.73
CA ALA A 116 -7.11 -16.64 -30.34
C ALA A 116 -7.41 -18.04 -30.94
N VAL A 117 -8.53 -18.66 -30.56
CA VAL A 117 -8.96 -19.99 -31.03
C VAL A 117 -10.41 -19.91 -31.52
N ASN A 118 -10.65 -19.26 -32.67
CA ASN A 118 -11.53 -19.72 -33.77
C ASN A 118 -12.03 -18.59 -34.69
N GLU A 119 -11.50 -18.56 -35.91
CA GLU A 119 -12.25 -18.13 -37.10
C GLU A 119 -12.96 -19.31 -37.82
N ASP A 120 -12.93 -20.55 -37.29
CA ASP A 120 -13.63 -21.69 -37.91
C ASP A 120 -14.25 -22.65 -36.87
N ILE A 121 -15.38 -22.26 -36.26
CA ILE A 121 -16.39 -23.24 -35.85
C ILE A 121 -17.74 -22.83 -36.41
N GLU A 122 -18.08 -23.42 -37.56
CA GLU A 122 -19.46 -23.60 -37.97
C GLU A 122 -20.08 -24.64 -37.01
N ILE A 123 -20.77 -24.17 -35.98
CA ILE A 123 -21.62 -25.02 -35.15
C ILE A 123 -22.94 -25.16 -35.91
N GLU A 124 -23.10 -26.24 -36.68
CA GLU A 124 -24.44 -26.77 -36.96
C GLU A 124 -25.03 -27.23 -35.62
N LEU A 125 -25.87 -26.39 -35.01
CA LEU A 125 -26.79 -26.85 -33.97
C LEU A 125 -27.84 -27.72 -34.64
N GLY A 126 -27.59 -29.02 -34.66
CA GLY A 126 -28.63 -30.02 -34.90
C GLY A 126 -29.63 -29.96 -33.76
N ASP A 127 -30.88 -29.67 -34.13
CA ASP A 127 -32.08 -29.79 -33.32
C ASP A 127 -32.13 -31.14 -32.59
N GLU A 128 -31.97 -31.14 -31.27
CA GLU A 128 -32.64 -32.10 -30.39
C GLU A 128 -33.19 -31.35 -29.17
N GLU A 129 -34.23 -30.55 -29.44
CA GLU A 129 -35.17 -30.11 -28.40
C GLU A 129 -35.99 -31.31 -27.92
N ASP A 130 -35.91 -31.58 -26.62
CA ASP A 130 -36.86 -32.43 -25.89
C ASP A 130 -38.29 -31.82 -26.03
N PRO A 131 -39.23 -32.46 -26.73
CA PRO A 131 -40.36 -31.76 -27.37
C PRO A 131 -41.53 -31.40 -26.44
N ASP A 132 -41.40 -31.53 -25.11
CA ASP A 132 -42.55 -31.53 -24.19
C ASP A 132 -42.43 -30.62 -22.94
N GLN A 133 -41.61 -29.56 -22.95
CA GLN A 133 -41.71 -28.50 -21.92
C GLN A 133 -41.98 -27.07 -22.43
N ASP A 134 -41.80 -26.78 -23.72
CA ASP A 134 -41.95 -25.41 -24.28
C ASP A 134 -43.28 -25.15 -25.02
N LYS A 135 -44.36 -25.84 -24.65
CA LYS A 135 -45.71 -25.60 -25.21
C LYS A 135 -46.68 -24.86 -24.27
N PHE A 136 -46.17 -24.23 -23.21
CA PHE A 136 -46.94 -23.21 -22.50
C PHE A 136 -46.48 -21.82 -22.94
N ILE A 137 -47.29 -21.17 -23.75
CA ILE A 137 -47.19 -19.72 -23.95
C ILE A 137 -47.47 -19.09 -22.59
N ASP A 138 -46.44 -18.54 -21.93
CA ASP A 138 -46.63 -17.80 -20.68
C ASP A 138 -47.33 -16.48 -21.00
N ILE A 139 -48.62 -16.41 -20.68
CA ILE A 139 -49.54 -15.29 -20.99
C ILE A 139 -49.27 -14.08 -20.06
N ARG A 140 -48.37 -14.21 -19.09
CA ARG A 140 -47.95 -13.09 -18.24
C ARG A 140 -47.30 -12.00 -19.07
N SER A 141 -47.70 -10.76 -18.82
CA SER A 141 -47.13 -9.58 -19.47
C SER A 141 -45.64 -9.44 -19.14
N ASP A 142 -44.84 -8.81 -19.99
CA ASP A 142 -43.42 -8.53 -19.71
C ASP A 142 -43.22 -7.75 -18.39
N ALA A 143 -44.25 -7.02 -17.94
CA ALA A 143 -44.29 -6.34 -16.66
C ALA A 143 -44.45 -7.29 -15.47
N GLU A 144 -45.18 -8.40 -15.63
CA GLU A 144 -45.36 -9.43 -14.60
C GLU A 144 -44.16 -10.38 -14.54
N LYS A 145 -43.46 -10.62 -15.66
CA LYS A 145 -42.18 -11.35 -15.67
C LYS A 145 -41.07 -10.58 -14.96
N LYS A 146 -41.00 -9.26 -15.18
CA LYS A 146 -40.08 -8.36 -14.47
C LYS A 146 -40.40 -8.18 -12.97
N ALA A 147 -41.59 -8.57 -12.52
CA ALA A 147 -41.98 -8.45 -11.12
C ALA A 147 -41.55 -9.65 -10.26
N ASP A 148 -41.23 -10.80 -10.88
CA ASP A 148 -40.71 -12.01 -10.22
C ASP A 148 -39.17 -12.07 -10.19
N GLU A 149 -38.47 -11.25 -10.99
CA GLU A 149 -37.05 -10.98 -10.81
C GLU A 149 -36.89 -10.17 -9.52
N LYS A 150 -36.60 -10.86 -8.40
CA LYS A 150 -36.02 -10.20 -7.24
C LYS A 150 -34.83 -9.38 -7.76
N PRO A 151 -34.69 -8.10 -7.41
CA PRO A 151 -33.45 -7.39 -7.70
C PRO A 151 -32.33 -8.23 -7.09
N GLU A 152 -31.47 -8.82 -7.92
CA GLU A 152 -30.22 -9.40 -7.46
C GLU A 152 -29.51 -8.28 -6.70
N ASP A 153 -29.27 -8.50 -5.41
CA ASP A 153 -28.53 -7.55 -4.61
C ASP A 153 -27.08 -7.64 -5.09
N PRO A 154 -26.55 -6.63 -5.80
CA PRO A 154 -25.18 -6.71 -6.33
C PRO A 154 -24.14 -6.78 -5.20
N LEU A 155 -24.52 -6.50 -3.95
CA LEU A 155 -23.67 -6.71 -2.78
C LEU A 155 -23.64 -8.17 -2.31
N ALA A 156 -24.64 -8.98 -2.67
CA ALA A 156 -24.66 -10.41 -2.35
C ALA A 156 -23.61 -11.16 -3.18
N ASP A 157 -23.52 -10.87 -4.48
CA ASP A 157 -22.53 -11.50 -5.38
C ASP A 157 -21.12 -10.96 -5.16
N PHE A 158 -21.01 -9.71 -4.69
CA PHE A 158 -19.73 -9.13 -4.30
C PHE A 158 -19.23 -9.67 -2.96
N GLY A 159 -20.14 -10.11 -2.08
CA GLY A 159 -19.84 -10.48 -0.70
C GLY A 159 -19.10 -11.82 -0.58
N ILE A 160 -18.13 -11.85 0.33
CA ILE A 160 -17.47 -13.08 0.78
C ILE A 160 -18.15 -13.55 2.08
N GLU A 161 -18.54 -14.82 2.14
CA GLU A 161 -19.20 -15.38 3.32
C GLU A 161 -18.28 -15.31 4.55
N GLY A 162 -18.78 -14.75 5.65
CA GLY A 162 -18.06 -14.65 6.93
C GLY A 162 -17.18 -13.40 7.09
N GLU A 163 -17.12 -12.52 6.08
CA GLU A 163 -16.40 -11.26 6.16
C GLU A 163 -17.32 -10.10 6.59
N ASP A 164 -16.72 -9.02 7.12
CA ASP A 164 -17.46 -7.87 7.65
C ASP A 164 -18.24 -7.10 6.56
N GLU A 165 -19.51 -6.78 6.83
CA GLU A 165 -20.41 -6.09 5.88
C GLU A 165 -20.00 -4.64 5.60
N THR A 166 -19.42 -3.92 6.56
CA THR A 166 -18.95 -2.55 6.35
C THR A 166 -17.73 -2.55 5.44
N GLY A 167 -16.78 -3.46 5.69
CA GLY A 167 -15.63 -3.68 4.82
C GLY A 167 -16.05 -4.05 3.40
N ARG A 168 -17.03 -4.95 3.26
CA ARG A 168 -17.65 -5.31 1.96
C ARG A 168 -18.25 -4.09 1.26
N ASN A 169 -19.09 -3.33 1.94
CA ASN A 169 -19.81 -2.20 1.34
C ASN A 169 -18.85 -1.09 0.91
N MET A 170 -17.81 -0.82 1.70
CA MET A 170 -16.74 0.12 1.34
C MET A 170 -15.96 -0.39 0.14
N ALA A 171 -15.55 -1.66 0.15
CA ALA A 171 -14.82 -2.27 -0.97
C ALA A 171 -15.61 -2.24 -2.27
N TYR A 172 -16.93 -2.50 -2.23
CA TYR A 172 -17.79 -2.42 -3.41
C TYR A 172 -17.79 -1.01 -4.02
N ASN A 173 -17.96 0.01 -3.17
CA ASN A 173 -17.95 1.40 -3.61
C ASN A 173 -16.60 1.85 -4.15
N SER A 174 -15.49 1.43 -3.52
CA SER A 174 -14.15 1.73 -4.00
C SER A 174 -13.85 1.01 -5.31
N PHE A 175 -14.18 -0.28 -5.40
CA PHE A 175 -13.94 -1.09 -6.58
C PHE A 175 -14.69 -0.55 -7.79
N LYS A 176 -15.96 -0.17 -7.64
CA LYS A 176 -16.75 0.43 -8.73
C LYS A 176 -16.12 1.69 -9.34
N LYS A 177 -15.34 2.46 -8.56
CA LYS A 177 -14.63 3.64 -9.07
C LYS A 177 -13.41 3.27 -9.92
N ILE A 178 -12.79 2.13 -9.66
CA ILE A 178 -11.54 1.72 -10.29
C ILE A 178 -11.72 0.61 -11.34
N GLU A 179 -12.83 -0.13 -11.29
CA GLU A 179 -13.14 -1.30 -12.12
C GLU A 179 -12.92 -1.02 -13.62
N THR A 180 -13.54 0.04 -14.14
CA THR A 180 -13.38 0.42 -15.55
C THR A 180 -11.93 0.71 -15.92
N SER A 181 -11.16 1.32 -15.01
CA SER A 181 -9.74 1.59 -15.26
C SER A 181 -8.93 0.30 -15.29
N VAL A 182 -9.22 -0.65 -14.39
CA VAL A 182 -8.54 -1.95 -14.33
C VAL A 182 -8.78 -2.74 -15.62
N VAL A 183 -10.05 -2.84 -16.06
CA VAL A 183 -10.42 -3.55 -17.30
C VAL A 183 -9.79 -2.90 -18.52
N ASN A 184 -9.92 -1.58 -18.68
CA ASN A 184 -9.39 -0.88 -19.84
C ASN A 184 -7.86 -1.00 -19.95
N SER A 185 -7.16 -0.92 -18.81
CA SER A 185 -5.70 -1.11 -18.77
C SER A 185 -5.29 -2.54 -19.15
N TYR A 186 -6.07 -3.54 -18.76
CA TYR A 186 -5.82 -4.92 -19.11
C TYR A 186 -6.11 -5.21 -20.60
N GLU A 187 -7.24 -4.74 -21.12
CA GLU A 187 -7.63 -4.91 -22.53
C GLU A 187 -6.71 -4.18 -23.51
N LEU A 188 -6.04 -3.11 -23.07
CA LEU A 188 -5.05 -2.40 -23.87
C LEU A 188 -3.85 -3.30 -24.22
N LEU A 189 -3.54 -4.29 -23.38
CA LEU A 189 -2.45 -5.21 -23.59
C LEU A 189 -2.90 -6.31 -24.54
N SER A 190 -2.17 -6.54 -25.63
CA SER A 190 -2.47 -7.62 -26.58
C SER A 190 -1.52 -8.81 -26.45
N ALA A 191 -0.33 -8.62 -25.89
CA ALA A 191 0.65 -9.67 -25.69
C ALA A 191 0.36 -10.44 -24.39
N GLU A 192 0.31 -11.77 -24.47
CA GLU A 192 -0.01 -12.63 -23.33
C GLU A 192 1.01 -12.47 -22.19
N GLU A 193 2.30 -12.39 -22.52
CA GLU A 193 3.36 -12.16 -21.53
C GLU A 193 3.16 -10.84 -20.77
N ASP A 194 2.71 -9.78 -21.45
CA ASP A 194 2.43 -8.49 -20.79
C ASP A 194 1.16 -8.55 -19.93
N LYS A 195 0.14 -9.33 -20.35
CA LYS A 195 -1.10 -9.55 -19.59
C LYS A 195 -0.86 -10.34 -18.31
N GLU A 196 -0.13 -11.45 -18.39
CA GLU A 196 0.23 -12.27 -17.23
C GLU A 196 1.02 -11.44 -16.21
N LEU A 197 2.05 -10.71 -16.68
CA LEU A 197 2.82 -9.80 -15.83
C LEU A 197 1.93 -8.70 -15.24
N PHE A 198 1.03 -8.11 -16.02
CA PHE A 198 0.11 -7.10 -15.50
C PHE A 198 -0.79 -7.67 -14.38
N HIS A 199 -1.41 -8.82 -14.61
CA HIS A 199 -2.31 -9.46 -13.64
C HIS A 199 -1.60 -9.78 -12.32
N ASP A 200 -0.47 -10.47 -12.38
CA ASP A 200 0.27 -10.91 -11.20
C ASP A 200 0.82 -9.73 -10.40
N TYR A 201 1.39 -8.76 -11.10
CA TYR A 201 1.95 -7.58 -10.43
C TYR A 201 0.86 -6.64 -9.93
N LEU A 202 -0.32 -6.55 -10.57
CA LEU A 202 -1.45 -5.79 -10.04
C LEU A 202 -1.87 -6.32 -8.68
N ILE A 203 -2.10 -7.63 -8.58
CA ILE A 203 -2.52 -8.28 -7.32
C ILE A 203 -1.44 -8.13 -6.26
N ALA A 204 -0.16 -8.35 -6.63
CA ALA A 204 0.95 -8.23 -5.70
C ALA A 204 1.09 -6.80 -5.16
N ASN A 205 1.06 -5.79 -6.03
CA ASN A 205 1.20 -4.39 -5.62
C ASN A 205 0.02 -3.94 -4.77
N VAL A 206 -1.22 -4.26 -5.15
CA VAL A 206 -2.40 -3.90 -4.34
C VAL A 206 -2.30 -4.48 -2.92
N LYS A 207 -1.87 -5.75 -2.78
CA LYS A 207 -1.63 -6.35 -1.46
C LYS A 207 -0.53 -5.62 -0.67
N LEU A 208 0.60 -5.30 -1.32
CA LEU A 208 1.71 -4.58 -0.69
C LEU A 208 1.31 -3.17 -0.24
N TYR A 209 0.51 -2.46 -1.02
CA TYR A 209 -0.01 -1.14 -0.64
C TYR A 209 -0.97 -1.24 0.55
N PHE A 210 -1.83 -2.26 0.62
CA PHE A 210 -2.65 -2.48 1.81
C PHE A 210 -1.81 -2.74 3.07
N ASP A 211 -0.75 -3.54 2.95
CA ASP A 211 0.18 -3.80 4.07
C ASP A 211 0.88 -2.49 4.50
N LYS A 212 1.25 -1.64 3.53
CA LYS A 212 1.79 -0.30 3.78
C LYS A 212 0.78 0.60 4.49
N PHE A 213 -0.46 0.65 4.02
CA PHE A 213 -1.52 1.46 4.65
C PHE A 213 -1.78 1.02 6.09
N GLU A 214 -1.80 -0.28 6.35
CA GLU A 214 -1.95 -0.79 7.72
C GLU A 214 -0.76 -0.41 8.61
N THR A 215 0.45 -0.47 8.08
CA THR A 215 1.66 -0.04 8.81
C THR A 215 1.62 1.45 9.15
N GLU A 216 1.13 2.29 8.23
CA GLU A 216 0.97 3.73 8.45
C GLU A 216 -0.14 4.02 9.47
N LEU A 217 -1.25 3.29 9.45
CA LEU A 217 -2.34 3.41 10.43
C LEU A 217 -1.93 2.92 11.83
N ALA A 218 -1.09 1.90 11.91
CA ALA A 218 -0.52 1.38 13.16
C ALA A 218 0.51 2.33 13.80
N GLY A 219 0.74 3.52 13.21
CA GLY A 219 1.69 4.52 13.66
C GLY A 219 1.65 4.75 15.16
N THR A 220 2.68 4.26 15.85
CA THR A 220 3.09 4.71 17.18
C THR A 220 3.51 6.18 17.08
N VAL A 221 2.57 7.11 17.23
CA VAL A 221 2.89 8.49 17.56
C VAL A 221 3.14 8.51 19.05
N GLU A 222 4.41 8.51 19.48
CA GLU A 222 4.72 9.00 20.83
C GLU A 222 4.23 10.44 20.88
N GLU A 223 3.18 10.69 21.67
CA GLU A 223 2.72 12.05 21.92
C GLU A 223 3.92 12.86 22.40
N PRO A 224 4.24 14.01 21.77
CA PRO A 224 5.24 14.90 22.31
C PRO A 224 4.70 15.44 23.64
N THR A 225 5.08 14.77 24.72
CA THR A 225 4.80 15.21 26.08
C THR A 225 5.57 16.50 26.33
N ASN A 226 4.92 17.46 26.97
CA ASN A 226 5.59 18.65 27.48
C ASN A 226 5.53 18.63 29.01
N GLN A 227 6.44 19.36 29.66
CA GLN A 227 6.46 19.43 31.13
C GLN A 227 5.08 19.85 31.69
N ALA A 228 4.35 20.73 31.00
CA ALA A 228 3.03 21.19 31.41
C ALA A 228 1.98 20.06 31.49
N TYR A 229 1.99 19.10 30.56
CA TYR A 229 1.09 17.94 30.56
C TYR A 229 1.41 16.98 31.70
N ASN A 230 2.69 16.70 31.94
CA ASN A 230 3.12 15.88 33.07
C ASN A 230 2.74 16.54 34.41
N THR A 231 2.90 17.85 34.56
CA THR A 231 2.50 18.59 35.76
C THR A 231 0.98 18.57 35.96
N ALA A 232 0.19 18.77 34.91
CA ALA A 232 -1.28 18.76 35.00
C ALA A 232 -1.85 17.36 35.26
N SER A 233 -1.24 16.31 34.71
CA SER A 233 -1.68 14.92 34.88
C SER A 233 -1.25 14.29 36.21
N SER A 234 -0.21 14.83 36.86
CA SER A 234 0.34 14.28 38.12
C SER A 234 -0.38 14.82 39.36
N GLY A 235 -1.27 15.81 39.23
CA GLY A 235 -2.10 16.29 40.33
C GLY A 235 -1.32 16.78 41.56
N GLU A 236 -0.11 17.32 41.39
CA GLU A 236 0.59 18.02 42.48
C GLU A 236 0.17 19.49 42.49
N ASP A 237 -1.00 19.76 43.08
CA ASP A 237 -1.29 21.03 43.72
C ASP A 237 -0.31 21.20 44.90
N ASN A 238 0.87 21.75 44.63
CA ASN A 238 1.65 22.46 45.64
C ASN A 238 1.53 23.95 45.35
N LEU A 239 0.33 24.47 45.59
CA LEU A 239 0.15 25.88 45.93
C LEU A 239 0.76 26.07 47.33
N GLU A 240 2.06 26.34 47.41
CA GLU A 240 2.60 27.00 48.60
C GLU A 240 1.93 28.38 48.68
N GLU A 241 0.99 28.51 49.62
CA GLU A 241 0.45 29.79 50.05
C GLU A 241 1.61 30.73 50.41
N PRO A 242 1.61 32.00 49.94
CA PRO A 242 2.55 32.97 50.47
C PRO A 242 2.20 33.21 51.94
N THR A 243 3.09 32.78 52.85
CA THR A 243 2.99 33.10 54.27
C THR A 243 3.11 34.61 54.44
N ASP A 244 2.00 35.22 54.85
CA ASP A 244 1.83 36.62 55.14
C ASP A 244 2.40 36.91 56.54
N ASP A 245 3.73 36.88 56.70
CA ASP A 245 4.43 37.24 57.93
C ASP A 245 5.85 37.75 57.64
N GLU A 246 5.95 38.99 57.16
CA GLU A 246 6.94 39.98 57.64
C GLU A 246 6.63 41.35 57.03
N ILE A 247 5.47 41.91 57.42
CA ILE A 247 5.28 43.35 57.45
C ILE A 247 6.00 43.85 58.71
N ASP A 248 7.30 44.12 58.60
CA ASP A 248 7.99 44.96 59.59
C ASP A 248 7.51 46.41 59.44
N LEU A 249 6.42 46.71 60.15
CA LEU A 249 5.98 48.06 60.48
C LEU A 249 6.30 48.34 61.96
N GLY A 250 7.59 48.53 62.24
CA GLY A 250 8.07 49.80 62.79
C GLY A 250 8.16 49.94 64.30
N LEU A 251 9.37 50.30 64.77
CA LEU A 251 9.64 51.23 65.88
C LEU A 251 11.05 51.81 65.77
#